data_AF-A0A9J5XQQ1-F1
#
_entry.id   AF-A0A9J5XQQ1-F1
#
_cell.length_a   1.000
_cell.length_b   1.000
_cell.length_c   1.000
_cell.angle_alpha   90.00
_cell.angle_beta   90.00
_cell.angle_gamma   90.00
#
_symmetry.space_group_name_H-M   'P 1'
#
loop_
_entity.id
_entity.type
_entity.pdbx_description
1 polymer ?
#
loop_
_entity_poly.entity_id
_entity_poly.type
_entity_poly.pdbx_seq_one_letter_code
_entity_poly.pdbx_strand_id
1 'polypeptide(L)'
;MSPKEDISDRWFNIHGVDEWEGLLDPLHPLLHREIVKYGEFAQATYDALDIDSFYEYCRIFMYNSYKLFDKSRINKTGYKVTKYIYAMS
;
A
#
# COMPACT_ATOMS: atom_id res chain seq x y z
N MET A 1 10.40 12.09 5.20
CA MET A 1 10.22 10.66 4.82
C MET A 1 11.37 9.89 5.41
N SER A 2 11.08 8.78 6.12
CA SER A 2 12.11 7.93 6.73
C SER A 2 13.02 7.35 5.63
N PRO A 3 14.35 7.25 5.84
CA PRO A 3 15.27 6.65 4.88
C PRO A 3 14.81 5.24 4.46
N LYS A 4 14.99 4.88 3.19
CA LYS A 4 14.86 3.49 2.73
C LYS A 4 16.04 2.71 3.30
N GLU A 5 15.88 2.12 4.48
CA GLU A 5 16.81 1.06 4.89
C GLU A 5 16.53 -0.16 4.03
N ASP A 6 17.59 -0.75 3.51
CA ASP A 6 17.51 -1.93 2.68
C ASP A 6 17.00 -3.12 3.51
N ILE A 7 15.92 -3.76 3.06
CA ILE A 7 15.39 -4.98 3.68
C ILE A 7 15.75 -6.23 2.90
N SER A 8 16.55 -6.11 1.82
CA SER A 8 16.85 -7.21 0.91
C SER A 8 17.48 -8.42 1.60
N ASP A 9 18.22 -8.22 2.69
CA ASP A 9 18.85 -9.30 3.45
C ASP A 9 17.91 -9.95 4.49
N ARG A 10 16.75 -9.34 4.78
CA ARG A 10 15.83 -9.78 5.86
C ARG A 10 14.36 -9.82 5.43
N TRP A 11 14.07 -9.67 4.14
CA TRP A 11 12.70 -9.58 3.63
C TRP A 11 11.88 -10.80 4.04
N PHE A 12 12.46 -12.00 4.00
CA PHE A 12 11.78 -13.25 4.38
C PHE A 12 11.23 -13.21 5.82
N ASN A 13 12.02 -12.71 6.77
CA ASN A 13 11.60 -12.55 8.16
C ASN A 13 10.51 -11.48 8.30
N ILE A 14 10.70 -10.33 7.64
CA ILE A 14 9.74 -9.22 7.68
C ILE A 14 8.39 -9.59 7.03
N HIS A 15 8.41 -10.47 6.03
CA HIS A 15 7.22 -10.99 5.38
C HIS A 15 6.67 -12.28 6.02
N GLY A 16 7.20 -12.67 7.18
CA GLY A 16 6.56 -13.64 8.07
C GLY A 16 6.91 -15.10 7.80
N VAL A 17 8.09 -15.41 7.23
CA VAL A 17 8.51 -16.82 7.05
C VAL A 17 8.54 -17.59 8.37
N ASP A 18 8.93 -16.92 9.45
CA ASP A 18 8.99 -17.45 10.82
C ASP A 18 7.93 -16.81 11.72
N GLU A 19 6.71 -16.56 11.18
CA GLU A 19 5.55 -16.05 11.93
C GLU A 19 5.81 -14.74 12.72
N TRP A 20 6.79 -13.94 12.29
CA TRP A 20 7.27 -12.74 12.98
C TRP A 20 7.76 -12.99 14.42
N GLU A 21 8.26 -14.20 14.71
CA GLU A 21 8.80 -14.55 16.03
C GLU A 21 9.89 -13.54 16.46
N GLY A 22 9.72 -12.98 17.67
CA GLY A 22 10.64 -11.97 18.23
C GLY A 22 10.62 -10.59 17.56
N LEU A 23 9.74 -10.36 16.57
CA LEU A 23 9.63 -9.06 15.87
C LEU A 23 8.45 -8.21 16.35
N LEU A 24 7.50 -8.77 17.09
CA LEU A 24 6.26 -8.09 17.51
C LEU A 24 6.37 -7.36 18.85
N ASP A 25 7.16 -7.89 19.79
CA ASP A 25 7.30 -7.33 21.14
C ASP A 25 8.77 -7.37 21.63
N PRO A 26 9.49 -6.23 21.63
CA PRO A 26 9.06 -4.92 21.12
C PRO A 26 8.99 -4.90 19.59
N LEU A 27 8.07 -4.12 19.04
CA LEU A 27 7.85 -4.06 17.59
C LEU A 27 9.12 -3.62 16.85
N HIS A 28 9.67 -4.51 16.03
CA HIS A 28 10.90 -4.27 15.29
C HIS A 28 10.70 -3.09 14.32
N PRO A 29 11.59 -2.07 14.30
CA PRO A 29 11.40 -0.85 13.50
C PRO A 29 11.19 -1.09 12.00
N LEU A 30 11.92 -2.06 11.44
CA LEU A 30 11.72 -2.48 10.04
C LEU A 30 10.34 -3.08 9.79
N LEU A 31 9.83 -3.89 10.71
CA LEU A 31 8.50 -4.50 10.61
C LEU A 31 7.42 -3.41 10.73
N HIS A 32 7.55 -2.50 11.70
CA HIS A 32 6.66 -1.36 11.83
C HIS A 32 6.59 -0.53 10.55
N ARG A 33 7.73 -0.21 9.94
CA ARG A 33 7.78 0.55 8.69
C ARG A 33 7.09 -0.19 7.55
N GLU A 34 7.26 -1.51 7.49
CA GLU A 34 6.67 -2.33 6.44
C GLU A 34 5.15 -2.46 6.59
N ILE A 35 4.66 -2.60 7.81
CA ILE A 35 3.24 -2.55 8.14
C ILE A 35 2.65 -1.21 7.72
N VAL A 36 3.29 -0.08 8.09
CA VAL A 36 2.82 1.25 7.71
C VAL A 36 2.79 1.40 6.18
N LYS A 37 3.82 0.94 5.46
CA LYS A 37 3.86 0.99 3.98
C LYS A 37 2.68 0.25 3.35
N TYR A 38 2.39 -0.98 3.80
CA TYR A 38 1.25 -1.74 3.28
C TYR A 38 -0.10 -1.12 3.69
N GLY A 39 -0.19 -0.55 4.89
CA GLY A 39 -1.36 0.22 5.33
C GLY A 39 -1.61 1.46 4.47
N GLU A 40 -0.55 2.20 4.12
CA GLU A 40 -0.62 3.33 3.20
C GLU A 40 -1.12 2.90 1.80
N PHE A 41 -0.70 1.74 1.29
CA PHE A 41 -1.22 1.22 0.03
C PHE A 41 -2.73 0.98 0.09
N ALA A 42 -3.22 0.35 1.17
CA ALA A 42 -4.65 0.14 1.37
C ALA A 42 -5.40 1.49 1.46
N GLN A 43 -4.88 2.45 2.22
CA GLN A 43 -5.47 3.78 2.35
C GLN A 43 -5.52 4.51 1.00
N ALA A 44 -4.46 4.47 0.19
CA ALA A 44 -4.46 5.10 -1.12
C ALA A 44 -5.47 4.49 -2.10
N THR A 45 -5.78 3.19 -1.98
CA THR A 45 -6.91 2.61 -2.72
C THR A 45 -8.26 3.15 -2.26
N TYR A 46 -8.48 3.32 -0.96
CA TYR A 46 -9.70 3.95 -0.45
C TYR A 46 -9.82 5.42 -0.86
N ASP A 47 -8.74 6.20 -0.73
CA ASP A 47 -8.72 7.62 -1.13
C ASP A 47 -8.94 7.81 -2.64
N ALA A 48 -8.54 6.83 -3.45
CA ALA A 48 -8.75 6.85 -4.90
C ALA A 48 -10.15 6.40 -5.31
N LEU A 49 -10.86 5.67 -4.44
CA LEU A 49 -12.27 5.33 -4.61
C LEU A 49 -13.08 6.53 -4.12
N ASP A 50 -13.43 7.41 -5.05
CA ASP A 50 -14.37 8.51 -4.79
C ASP A 50 -15.78 7.91 -4.58
N ILE A 51 -16.13 7.58 -3.33
CA ILE A 51 -17.45 7.00 -2.97
C ILE A 51 -18.49 8.13 -2.78
N ASP A 52 -18.33 9.27 -3.44
CA ASP A 52 -19.33 10.35 -3.44
C ASP A 52 -20.02 10.42 -4.81
N SER A 53 -20.84 9.41 -5.10
CA SER A 53 -21.74 9.43 -6.24
C SER A 53 -23.02 8.67 -5.92
N PHE A 54 -23.92 9.38 -5.25
CA PHE A 54 -25.36 9.08 -5.17
C PHE A 54 -26.06 9.04 -6.56
N TYR A 55 -25.31 9.27 -7.64
CA TYR A 55 -25.77 9.21 -9.02
C TYR A 55 -25.14 8.00 -9.70
N GLU A 56 -25.96 6.95 -9.76
CA GLU A 56 -26.10 5.99 -10.85
C GLU A 56 -24.96 5.99 -11.90
N TYR A 57 -24.21 4.88 -11.90
CA TYR A 57 -23.07 4.53 -12.76
C TYR A 57 -21.66 5.00 -12.35
N CYS A 58 -21.03 4.19 -11.49
CA CYS A 58 -19.73 3.56 -11.76
C CYS A 58 -18.66 4.46 -12.39
N ARG A 59 -18.43 5.65 -11.85
CA ARG A 59 -17.31 6.50 -12.24
C ARG A 59 -16.02 6.10 -11.51
N ILE A 60 -15.77 4.79 -11.45
CA ILE A 60 -14.48 4.19 -11.06
C ILE A 60 -13.42 4.48 -12.15
N PHE A 61 -13.87 4.92 -13.33
CA PHE A 61 -13.04 5.36 -14.43
C PHE A 61 -12.92 6.88 -14.40
N MET A 62 -11.75 7.39 -14.00
CA MET A 62 -11.07 8.52 -14.66
C MET A 62 -9.79 8.97 -13.94
N TYR A 63 -9.24 8.19 -13.02
CA TYR A 63 -7.87 8.40 -12.56
C TYR A 63 -6.95 7.49 -13.35
N ASN A 64 -6.34 8.08 -14.38
CA ASN A 64 -5.22 7.54 -15.16
C ASN A 64 -4.31 6.71 -14.24
N SER A 65 -4.00 5.46 -14.58
CA SER A 65 -3.29 4.48 -13.74
C SER A 65 -2.00 5.02 -13.09
N TYR A 66 -1.39 6.01 -13.74
CA TYR A 66 -0.21 6.72 -13.28
C TYR A 66 -0.44 7.64 -12.07
N LYS A 67 -1.68 8.00 -11.72
CA LYS A 67 -1.98 9.05 -10.74
C LYS A 67 -2.34 8.57 -9.33
N LEU A 68 -2.51 7.25 -9.10
CA LEU A 68 -2.86 6.75 -7.76
C LEU A 68 -1.75 7.05 -6.75
N PHE A 69 -0.50 6.80 -7.13
CA PHE A 69 0.65 7.13 -6.30
C PHE A 69 1.14 8.58 -6.46
N ASP A 70 0.82 9.27 -7.57
CA ASP A 70 1.16 10.69 -7.72
C ASP A 70 0.29 11.61 -6.86
N LYS A 71 -0.98 11.24 -6.65
CA LYS A 71 -1.92 12.02 -5.82
C LYS A 71 -1.94 11.59 -4.35
N SER A 72 -1.58 10.34 -4.05
CA SER A 72 -1.33 9.93 -2.67
C SER A 72 0.10 10.31 -2.25
N ARG A 73 0.37 10.35 -0.94
CA ARG A 73 1.70 10.69 -0.40
C ARG A 73 2.76 9.58 -0.63
N ILE A 74 2.50 8.63 -1.53
CA ILE A 74 3.19 7.35 -1.68
C ILE A 74 4.07 7.30 -2.96
N ASN A 75 4.32 8.44 -3.59
CA ASN A 75 5.07 8.57 -4.85
C ASN A 75 6.53 8.05 -4.87
N LYS A 76 7.08 7.55 -3.75
CA LYS A 76 8.48 7.08 -3.63
C LYS A 76 8.64 5.63 -3.18
N THR A 77 7.61 4.79 -3.30
CA THR A 77 7.70 3.39 -2.87
C THR A 77 8.47 2.47 -3.81
N GLY A 78 8.70 2.88 -5.07
CA GLY A 78 9.32 2.04 -6.09
C GLY A 78 8.35 1.04 -6.74
N TYR A 79 7.07 1.10 -6.37
CA TYR A 79 6.01 0.29 -6.98
C TYR A 79 5.31 1.08 -8.09
N LYS A 80 4.92 0.35 -9.15
CA LYS A 80 4.15 0.89 -10.27
C LYS A 80 2.82 0.16 -10.35
N VAL A 81 1.72 0.92 -10.34
CA VAL A 81 0.38 0.36 -10.61
C VAL A 81 0.37 -0.17 -12.05
N THR A 82 0.03 -1.44 -12.24
CA THR A 82 -0.01 -2.09 -13.55
C THR A 82 -1.42 -2.41 -14.02
N LYS A 83 -2.31 -2.77 -13.09
CA LYS A 83 -3.69 -3.18 -13.38
C LYS A 83 -4.61 -2.79 -12.22
N TYR A 84 -5.88 -2.60 -12.53
CA TYR A 84 -6.97 -2.48 -11.57
C TYR A 84 -7.76 -3.79 -11.56
N ILE A 85 -8.16 -4.24 -10.37
CA ILE A 85 -8.98 -5.42 -10.17
C ILE A 85 -10.41 -4.96 -9.90
N TYR A 86 -11.37 -5.57 -10.59
CA TYR A 86 -12.79 -5.27 -10.46
C TYR A 86 -13.52 -6.52 -9.96
N ALA A 87 -14.40 -6.35 -8.99
CA ALA A 87 -15.25 -7.39 -8.45
C ALA A 87 -16.70 -6.89 -8.43
N MET A 88 -17.63 -7.77 -8.77
CA MET A 88 -19.08 -7.55 -8.72
C MET A 88 -19.66 -8.69 -7.87
N SER A 89 -20.65 -8.38 -7.04
CA SER A 89 -21.38 -9.37 -6.22
C SER A 89 -22.70 -9.78 -6.86
#